data_AF-A0A8T5K1J4-F1
#
_entry.id   AF-A0A8T5K1J4-F1
#
_cell.length_a   1.000
_cell.length_b   1.000
_cell.length_c   1.000
_cell.angle_alpha   90.00
_cell.angle_beta   90.00
_cell.angle_gamma   90.00
#
_symmetry.space_group_name_H-M   'P 1'
#
loop_
_entity.id
_entity.type
_entity.pdbx_description
1 polymer ?
#
loop_
_entity_poly.entity_id
_entity_poly.type
_entity_poly.pdbx_seq_one_letter_code
_entity_poly.pdbx_strand_id
1 'polypeptide(L)'
;MDEQKPVTCVMTYRGVNGFPKGIYEGTKRDVLVTGNIISPESEGGFNTVPVDVARRVYQEGKPMVGDFMQRIDEVIVYFGARGSIASLEAVEALPEPVQQNIKMVACDCGYQMKKQKARDLGASITWSECGGDRTLGRIVENLLR
;
A
#
# COMPACT_ATOMS: atom_id res chain seq x y z
N MET A 1 2.43 26.49 -16.94
CA MET A 1 2.90 25.40 -16.06
C MET A 1 1.89 24.30 -16.24
N ASP A 2 2.29 23.16 -16.79
CA ASP A 2 1.39 22.02 -16.90
C ASP A 2 0.98 21.59 -15.49
N GLU A 3 -0.32 21.52 -15.26
CA GLU A 3 -0.89 21.13 -13.97
C GLU A 3 -0.52 19.67 -13.70
N GLN A 4 0.29 19.44 -12.67
CA GLN A 4 0.74 18.09 -12.34
C GLN A 4 -0.43 17.26 -11.83
N LYS A 5 -0.66 16.09 -12.43
CA LYS A 5 -1.71 15.16 -12.01
C LYS A 5 -1.48 14.72 -10.54
N PRO A 6 -2.56 14.56 -9.75
CA PRO A 6 -2.46 13.98 -8.41
C PRO A 6 -1.93 12.54 -8.48
N VAL A 7 -1.36 12.08 -7.36
CA VAL A 7 -0.75 10.75 -7.23
C VAL A 7 -1.49 9.95 -6.16
N THR A 8 -1.92 8.74 -6.51
CA THR A 8 -2.29 7.74 -5.50
C THR A 8 -1.08 6.89 -5.15
N CYS A 9 -0.74 6.83 -3.86
CA CYS A 9 0.34 5.98 -3.37
C CYS A 9 -0.21 4.63 -2.90
N VAL A 10 0.14 3.55 -3.60
CA VAL A 10 -0.14 2.17 -3.21
C VAL A 10 1.04 1.63 -2.40
N MET A 11 0.85 1.60 -1.09
CA MET A 11 1.82 1.16 -0.10
C MET A 11 1.64 -0.31 0.26
N THR A 12 2.57 -1.15 -0.17
CA THR A 12 2.57 -2.58 0.17
C THR A 12 3.98 -3.06 0.45
N TYR A 13 4.11 -4.12 1.23
CA TYR A 13 5.37 -4.84 1.46
C TYR A 13 5.47 -6.12 0.60
N ARG A 14 4.61 -6.24 -0.41
CA ARG A 14 4.59 -7.32 -1.39
C ARG A 14 4.50 -6.74 -2.82
N GLY A 15 4.54 -7.63 -3.81
CA GLY A 15 4.23 -7.27 -5.18
C GLY A 15 2.78 -6.81 -5.36
N VAL A 16 2.56 -6.11 -6.46
CA VAL A 16 1.24 -5.79 -7.01
C VAL A 16 1.18 -6.41 -8.41
N ASN A 17 0.15 -7.19 -8.70
CA ASN A 17 0.13 -8.02 -9.89
C ASN A 17 0.09 -7.15 -11.15
N GLY A 18 1.09 -7.29 -12.02
CA GLY A 18 1.27 -6.47 -13.22
C GLY A 18 1.92 -5.10 -12.99
N PHE A 19 2.20 -4.72 -11.72
CA PHE A 19 2.75 -3.41 -11.36
C PHE A 19 3.90 -3.58 -10.36
N PRO A 20 5.15 -3.80 -10.82
CA PRO A 20 6.31 -3.72 -9.94
C PRO A 20 6.45 -2.35 -9.26
N LYS A 21 7.36 -2.24 -8.30
CA LYS A 21 7.71 -0.95 -7.68
C LYS A 21 8.01 0.10 -8.75
N GLY A 22 7.35 1.26 -8.71
CA GLY A 22 7.45 2.26 -9.76
C GLY A 22 6.33 3.30 -9.73
N ILE A 23 6.43 4.28 -10.62
CA ILE A 23 5.37 5.26 -10.92
C ILE A 23 4.71 4.87 -12.25
N TYR A 24 3.38 4.94 -12.30
CA TYR A 24 2.59 4.59 -13.48
C TYR A 24 1.71 5.77 -13.87
N GLU A 25 1.77 6.15 -15.14
CA GLU A 25 1.00 7.29 -15.63
C GLU A 25 -0.41 6.88 -16.05
N GLY A 26 -1.41 7.49 -15.43
CA GLY A 26 -2.81 7.32 -15.82
C GLY A 26 -3.36 8.54 -16.55
N THR A 27 -4.62 8.44 -17.00
CA THR A 27 -5.30 9.53 -17.72
C THR A 27 -5.63 10.71 -16.79
N LYS A 28 -6.06 10.43 -15.55
CA LYS A 28 -6.49 11.42 -14.55
C LYS A 28 -5.55 11.57 -13.36
N ARG A 29 -4.87 10.50 -12.99
CA ARG A 29 -3.92 10.46 -11.88
C ARG A 29 -2.80 9.49 -12.18
N ASP A 30 -1.66 9.71 -11.53
CA ASP A 30 -0.58 8.73 -11.54
C ASP A 30 -0.69 7.83 -10.32
N VAL A 31 -0.09 6.64 -10.40
CA VAL A 31 -0.11 5.65 -9.33
C VAL A 31 1.33 5.29 -8.96
N LEU A 32 1.71 5.59 -7.72
CA LEU A 32 3.00 5.21 -7.16
C LEU A 32 2.86 3.88 -6.41
N VAL A 33 3.54 2.84 -6.85
CA VAL A 33 3.60 1.54 -6.15
C VAL A 33 4.94 1.42 -5.44
N THR A 34 4.93 1.24 -4.11
CA THR A 34 6.17 1.24 -3.30
C THR A 34 6.69 -0.13 -2.92
N GLY A 35 5.90 -1.20 -3.10
CA GLY A 35 6.26 -2.55 -2.67
C GLY A 35 7.06 -3.35 -3.69
N ASN A 36 7.91 -4.23 -3.16
CA ASN A 36 8.72 -5.16 -3.93
C ASN A 36 8.08 -6.56 -3.96
N ILE A 37 8.32 -7.31 -5.04
CA ILE A 37 7.96 -8.73 -5.10
C ILE A 37 8.84 -9.48 -4.10
N ILE A 38 8.23 -9.99 -3.03
CA ILE A 38 8.88 -10.90 -2.07
C ILE A 38 8.37 -12.30 -2.36
N SER A 39 9.25 -13.21 -2.77
CA SER A 39 8.89 -14.63 -2.90
C SER A 39 8.60 -15.20 -1.50
N PRO A 40 7.42 -15.79 -1.25
CA PRO A 40 7.13 -16.46 0.02
C PRO A 40 8.05 -17.68 0.25
N GLU A 41 8.61 -18.24 -0.83
CA GLU A 41 9.45 -19.44 -0.81
C GLU A 41 10.83 -19.17 -0.19
N SER A 42 11.35 -17.95 -0.30
CA SER A 42 12.63 -17.57 0.31
C SER A 42 12.56 -17.34 1.82
N GLU A 43 11.35 -17.33 2.42
CA GLU A 43 11.12 -16.90 3.81
C GLU A 43 10.31 -17.93 4.64
N GLY A 44 10.32 -19.22 4.26
CA GLY A 44 9.84 -20.30 5.13
C GLY A 44 8.39 -20.78 4.91
N GLY A 45 7.84 -20.66 3.69
CA GLY A 45 6.73 -21.50 3.23
C GLY A 45 5.31 -21.11 3.68
N PHE A 46 5.17 -20.11 4.55
CA PHE A 46 3.86 -19.50 4.84
C PHE A 46 3.67 -18.24 3.99
N ASN A 47 2.45 -18.01 3.50
CA ASN A 47 2.06 -16.78 2.77
C ASN A 47 2.08 -15.49 3.63
N THR A 48 2.82 -15.49 4.74
CA THR A 48 2.95 -14.38 5.66
C THR A 48 4.35 -13.78 5.57
N VAL A 49 4.44 -12.45 5.46
CA VAL A 49 5.72 -11.73 5.52
C VAL A 49 6.00 -11.35 6.99
N PRO A 50 7.19 -11.64 7.54
CA PRO A 50 7.59 -11.18 8.87
C PRO A 50 7.54 -9.66 9.00
N VAL A 51 7.27 -9.16 10.22
CA VAL A 51 7.18 -7.69 10.48
C VAL A 51 8.44 -6.96 10.05
N ASP A 52 9.63 -7.48 10.36
CA ASP A 52 10.89 -6.79 10.08
C ASP A 52 11.17 -6.71 8.58
N VAL A 53 10.78 -7.74 7.83
CA VAL A 53 10.83 -7.73 6.36
C VAL A 53 9.86 -6.69 5.81
N ALA A 54 8.63 -6.64 6.33
CA ALA A 54 7.64 -5.64 5.91
C ALA A 54 8.11 -4.20 6.20
N ARG A 55 8.69 -3.95 7.39
CA ARG A 55 9.31 -2.66 7.74
C ARG A 55 10.40 -2.28 6.76
N ARG A 56 11.33 -3.21 6.47
CA ARG A 56 12.44 -2.95 5.54
C ARG A 56 11.92 -2.51 4.18
N VAL A 57 10.91 -3.19 3.62
CA VAL A 57 10.34 -2.81 2.32
C VAL A 57 9.68 -1.42 2.36
N TYR A 58 8.94 -1.09 3.43
CA TYR A 58 8.39 0.26 3.57
C TYR A 58 9.48 1.33 3.69
N GLN A 59 10.57 1.06 4.42
CA GLN A 59 11.70 1.99 4.52
C GLN A 59 12.39 2.19 3.16
N GLU A 60 12.59 1.13 2.38
CA GLU A 60 13.13 1.21 1.01
C GLU A 60 12.21 1.97 0.03
N GLY A 61 10.91 2.03 0.30
CA GLY A 61 9.94 2.81 -0.48
C GLY A 61 9.89 4.29 -0.11
N LYS A 62 10.36 4.67 1.08
CA LYS A 62 10.22 6.03 1.63
C LYS A 62 10.83 7.13 0.74
N PRO A 63 12.02 6.97 0.13
CA PRO A 63 12.56 8.00 -0.76
C PRO A 63 11.62 8.32 -1.93
N MET A 64 11.04 7.29 -2.56
CA MET A 64 10.09 7.49 -3.67
C MET A 64 8.83 8.23 -3.22
N VAL A 65 8.29 7.90 -2.04
CA VAL A 65 7.15 8.66 -1.49
C VAL A 65 7.53 10.13 -1.29
N GLY A 66 8.76 10.41 -0.86
CA GLY A 66 9.30 11.76 -0.71
C GLY A 66 9.31 12.55 -2.03
N ASP A 67 9.75 11.93 -3.12
CA ASP A 67 9.84 12.57 -4.45
C ASP A 67 8.47 13.02 -4.99
N PHE A 68 7.40 12.33 -4.60
CA PHE A 68 6.03 12.62 -5.04
C PHE A 68 5.16 13.28 -3.96
N MET A 69 5.70 13.57 -2.77
CA MET A 69 4.93 13.91 -1.58
C MET A 69 3.92 15.06 -1.80
N GLN A 70 4.31 16.09 -2.55
CA GLN A 70 3.45 17.25 -2.81
C GLN A 70 2.24 16.96 -3.71
N ARG A 71 2.24 15.82 -4.41
CA ARG A 71 1.19 15.40 -5.33
C ARG A 71 0.33 14.27 -4.77
N ILE A 72 0.74 13.64 -3.67
CA ILE A 72 0.03 12.51 -3.09
C ILE A 72 -1.23 13.03 -2.38
N ASP A 73 -2.39 12.64 -2.89
CA ASP A 73 -3.70 13.01 -2.34
C ASP A 73 -4.47 11.82 -1.75
N GLU A 74 -4.01 10.59 -2.00
CA GLU A 74 -4.63 9.35 -1.54
C GLU A 74 -3.57 8.28 -1.30
N VAL A 75 -3.74 7.51 -0.21
CA VAL A 75 -2.89 6.36 0.11
C VAL A 75 -3.73 5.09 0.21
N ILE A 76 -3.32 4.07 -0.52
CA ILE A 76 -3.88 2.73 -0.44
C ILE A 76 -2.84 1.82 0.20
N VAL A 77 -3.11 1.34 1.41
CA VAL A 77 -2.14 0.55 2.18
C VAL A 77 -2.59 -0.90 2.35
N TYR A 78 -1.69 -1.84 2.07
CA TYR A 78 -1.94 -3.26 2.30
C TYR A 78 -1.67 -3.67 3.75
N PHE A 79 -2.67 -4.30 4.39
CA PHE A 79 -2.63 -4.85 5.75
C PHE A 79 -2.76 -6.38 5.71
N GLY A 80 -1.64 -7.08 5.56
CA GLY A 80 -1.60 -8.54 5.75
C GLY A 80 -1.57 -8.96 7.23
N ALA A 81 -1.45 -10.26 7.49
CA ALA A 81 -1.66 -10.84 8.82
C ALA A 81 -0.57 -10.45 9.85
N ARG A 82 0.70 -10.51 9.46
CA ARG A 82 1.84 -10.18 10.33
C ARG A 82 2.40 -8.79 10.06
N GLY A 83 2.42 -8.35 8.81
CA GLY A 83 2.93 -7.02 8.44
C GLY A 83 2.02 -5.84 8.80
N SER A 84 0.84 -6.05 9.39
CA SER A 84 -0.09 -4.97 9.74
C SER A 84 0.51 -3.90 10.66
N ILE A 85 1.41 -4.29 11.56
CA ILE A 85 2.13 -3.35 12.43
C ILE A 85 3.02 -2.44 11.58
N ALA A 86 3.82 -3.02 10.68
CA ALA A 86 4.69 -2.26 9.78
C ALA A 86 3.87 -1.35 8.83
N SER A 87 2.71 -1.82 8.36
CA SER A 87 1.79 -1.02 7.55
C SER A 87 1.27 0.20 8.31
N LEU A 88 0.94 0.03 9.59
CA LEU A 88 0.49 1.13 10.44
C LEU A 88 1.62 2.13 10.69
N GLU A 89 2.81 1.66 11.09
CA GLU A 89 4.00 2.51 11.28
C GLU A 89 4.32 3.33 10.01
N ALA A 90 4.18 2.71 8.83
CA ALA A 90 4.43 3.38 7.56
C ALA A 90 3.40 4.48 7.25
N VAL A 91 2.15 4.26 7.62
CA VAL A 91 1.04 5.22 7.46
C VAL A 91 1.18 6.38 8.45
N GLU A 92 1.45 6.09 9.72
CA GLU A 92 1.63 7.10 10.78
C GLU A 92 2.85 8.01 10.52
N ALA A 93 3.82 7.54 9.74
CA ALA A 93 4.99 8.33 9.33
C ALA A 93 4.72 9.31 8.16
N LEU A 94 3.53 9.27 7.55
CA LEU A 94 3.14 10.20 6.48
C LEU A 94 2.75 11.56 7.07
N PRO A 95 2.83 12.66 6.30
CA PRO A 95 2.34 13.95 6.78
C PRO A 95 0.81 13.97 6.94
N GLU A 96 0.31 14.73 7.92
CA GLU A 96 -1.12 14.86 8.27
C GLU A 96 -2.08 15.00 7.08
N PRO A 97 -1.83 15.86 6.07
CA PRO A 97 -2.74 15.99 4.92
C PRO A 97 -2.93 14.68 4.14
N VAL A 98 -1.89 13.85 4.08
CA VAL A 98 -1.93 12.56 3.38
C VAL A 98 -2.63 11.49 4.24
N GLN A 99 -2.48 11.56 5.57
CA GLN A 99 -3.14 10.64 6.49
C GLN A 99 -4.68 10.77 6.46
N GLN A 100 -5.23 11.90 6.01
CA GLN A 100 -6.68 12.10 5.98
C GLN A 100 -7.40 11.32 4.87
N ASN A 101 -6.66 10.78 3.88
CA ASN A 101 -7.24 10.02 2.77
C ASN A 101 -6.57 8.65 2.60
N ILE A 102 -6.65 7.84 3.65
CA ILE A 102 -6.16 6.46 3.66
C ILE A 102 -7.29 5.49 3.30
N LYS A 103 -6.97 4.53 2.45
CA LYS A 103 -7.78 3.34 2.17
C LYS A 103 -6.97 2.10 2.53
N MET A 104 -7.62 1.16 3.18
CA MET A 104 -7.00 -0.11 3.57
C MET A 104 -7.40 -1.24 2.62
N VAL A 105 -6.43 -2.06 2.24
CA VAL A 105 -6.65 -3.33 1.56
C VAL A 105 -6.15 -4.45 2.47
N ALA A 106 -6.99 -5.43 2.78
CA ALA A 106 -6.65 -6.43 3.80
C ALA A 106 -7.19 -7.82 3.46
N CYS A 107 -6.47 -8.87 3.85
CA CYS A 107 -7.06 -10.21 3.97
C CYS A 107 -7.83 -10.35 5.29
N ASP A 108 -8.68 -11.37 5.39
CA ASP A 108 -9.54 -11.68 6.54
C ASP A 108 -8.80 -12.18 7.80
N CYS A 109 -7.52 -12.54 7.69
CA CYS A 109 -6.69 -12.89 8.84
C CYS A 109 -6.68 -11.74 9.86
N GLY A 110 -7.16 -11.97 11.09
CA GLY A 110 -7.28 -10.91 12.09
C GLY A 110 -8.38 -9.89 11.79
N TYR A 111 -9.47 -10.32 11.12
CA TYR A 111 -10.60 -9.51 10.66
C TYR A 111 -11.04 -8.41 11.64
N GLN A 112 -11.35 -8.76 12.90
CA GLN A 112 -11.86 -7.80 13.89
C GLN A 112 -10.85 -6.71 14.22
N MET A 113 -9.58 -7.08 14.39
CA MET A 113 -8.50 -6.12 14.63
C MET A 113 -8.34 -5.16 13.45
N LYS A 114 -8.32 -5.66 12.21
CA LYS A 114 -8.17 -4.79 11.01
C LYS A 114 -9.37 -3.88 10.81
N LYS A 115 -10.57 -4.38 11.08
CA LYS A 115 -11.80 -3.57 11.06
C LYS A 115 -11.76 -2.46 12.10
N GLN A 116 -11.27 -2.74 13.31
CA GLN A 116 -11.07 -1.71 14.33
C GLN A 116 -10.03 -0.68 13.89
N LYS A 117 -8.89 -1.12 13.36
CA LYS A 117 -7.84 -0.21 12.86
C LYS A 117 -8.31 0.68 11.71
N ALA A 118 -9.11 0.15 10.79
CA ALA A 118 -9.73 0.98 9.74
C ALA A 118 -10.61 2.08 10.34
N ARG A 119 -11.38 1.78 11.38
CA ARG A 119 -12.18 2.80 12.09
C ARG A 119 -11.31 3.83 12.79
N ASP A 120 -10.26 3.39 13.49
CA ASP A 120 -9.34 4.28 14.20
C ASP A 120 -8.66 5.28 13.24
N LEU A 121 -8.34 4.83 12.03
CA LEU A 121 -7.74 5.65 10.97
C LEU A 121 -8.76 6.46 10.15
N GLY A 122 -10.07 6.29 10.38
CA GLY A 122 -11.10 6.84 9.50
C GLY A 122 -11.07 6.29 8.06
N ALA A 123 -10.40 5.15 7.85
CA ALA A 123 -10.16 4.56 6.54
C ALA A 123 -11.28 3.61 6.11
N SER A 124 -11.58 3.60 4.81
CA SER A 124 -12.38 2.52 4.21
C SER A 124 -11.55 1.24 4.09
N ILE A 125 -12.19 0.07 4.09
CA ILE A 125 -11.51 -1.23 3.96
C ILE A 125 -12.05 -2.02 2.77
N THR A 126 -11.14 -2.46 1.91
CA THR A 126 -11.39 -3.43 0.84
C THR A 126 -10.82 -4.78 1.25
N TRP A 127 -11.67 -5.79 1.30
CA TRP A 127 -11.23 -7.16 1.57
C TRP A 127 -10.62 -7.79 0.31
N SER A 128 -9.53 -8.53 0.50
CA SER A 128 -8.69 -9.09 -0.55
C SER A 128 -8.31 -10.54 -0.23
N GLU A 129 -7.75 -11.23 -1.21
CA GLU A 129 -7.06 -12.49 -1.01
C GLU A 129 -5.83 -12.34 -0.09
N CYS A 130 -5.32 -13.46 0.44
CA CYS A 130 -4.05 -13.50 1.13
C CYS A 130 -2.92 -12.96 0.23
N GLY A 131 -2.19 -11.96 0.72
CA GLY A 131 -1.15 -11.26 -0.02
C GLY A 131 -1.62 -9.99 -0.75
N GLY A 132 -2.91 -9.85 -1.06
CA GLY A 132 -3.50 -8.65 -1.68
C GLY A 132 -3.04 -8.32 -3.11
N ASP A 133 -2.13 -9.10 -3.68
CA ASP A 133 -1.45 -8.87 -4.94
C ASP A 133 -2.40 -8.65 -6.14
N ARG A 134 -3.41 -9.50 -6.30
CA ARG A 134 -4.40 -9.40 -7.38
C ARG A 134 -5.42 -8.31 -7.12
N THR A 135 -5.84 -8.13 -5.87
CA THR A 135 -6.79 -7.08 -5.51
C THR A 135 -6.15 -5.70 -5.73
N LEU A 136 -4.92 -5.50 -5.30
CA LEU A 136 -4.16 -4.27 -5.54
C LEU A 136 -3.93 -4.05 -7.04
N GLY A 137 -3.58 -5.10 -7.81
CA GLY A 137 -3.40 -4.98 -9.26
C GLY A 137 -4.65 -4.44 -9.96
N ARG A 138 -5.83 -4.97 -9.62
CA ARG A 138 -7.11 -4.47 -10.16
C ARG A 138 -7.42 -3.03 -9.74
N ILE A 139 -7.06 -2.64 -8.52
CA ILE A 139 -7.20 -1.27 -8.06
C ILE A 139 -6.31 -0.34 -8.89
N VAL A 140 -5.05 -0.70 -9.10
CA VAL A 140 -4.11 0.08 -9.94
C VAL A 140 -4.63 0.18 -11.37
N GLU A 141 -5.04 -0.92 -12.00
CA GLU A 141 -5.63 -0.92 -13.35
C GLU A 141 -6.81 0.03 -13.48
N ASN A 142 -7.67 0.10 -12.46
CA ASN A 142 -8.83 0.99 -12.49
C ASN A 142 -8.45 2.46 -12.27
N LEU A 143 -7.44 2.75 -11.44
CA LEU A 143 -6.96 4.11 -11.20
C LEU A 143 -6.26 4.72 -12.43
N LEU A 144 -5.65 3.88 -13.26
CA LEU A 144 -4.92 4.33 -14.46
C LEU A 144 -5.82 4.64 -15.66
N ARG A 145 -7.10 4.23 -15.63
CA ARG A 145 -8.09 4.48 -16.70
C ARG A 145 -8.70 5.87 -16.63
#